data_AF-A0A5E4LB57-F1
#
_entry.id   AF-A0A5E4LB57-F1
#
_cell.length_a   1.000
_cell.length_b   1.000
_cell.length_c   1.000
_cell.angle_alpha   90.00
_cell.angle_beta   90.00
_cell.angle_gamma   90.00
#
_symmetry.space_group_name_H-M   'P 1'
#
loop_
_entity.id
_entity.type
_entity.pdbx_description
1 polymer ?
#
loop_
_entity_poly.entity_id
_entity_poly.type
_entity_poly.pdbx_seq_one_letter_code
_entity_poly.pdbx_strand_id
1 'polypeptide(L)'
;MDRTPNSETGCPDPALNFSVIPNLSSDFQAKKVETFNTALNHQGPFSVFETPTKRYVISSEPDPVTGECKDHLRVVDKETGKVEDYVGTITPTPEGLKITTEDGKQHEIKFSEKDGAPFVQLDGNKPELLTSAQGKNGAFYYDPEKGLWFAENANLLPLAEAFREGLAAKVGPGGDASASAQGNVLNLNVGNKDDNNLLNLPSLPENPVAVALFVAMLVVSFAFVQRRKWVPKSGPGNNTAK
;
A
#
# COMPACT_ATOMS: atom_id res chain seq x y z
N MET A 1 19.29 5.51 2.25
CA MET A 1 18.11 6.37 2.50
C MET A 1 17.80 7.01 1.17
N ASP A 2 16.60 6.79 0.67
CA ASP A 2 16.24 7.25 -0.65
C ASP A 2 15.53 8.59 -0.52
N ARG A 3 15.89 9.51 -1.40
CA ARG A 3 15.33 10.86 -1.47
C ARG A 3 14.56 10.96 -2.77
N THR A 4 13.23 10.99 -2.69
CA THR A 4 12.37 11.02 -3.87
C THR A 4 11.78 12.41 -4.04
N PRO A 5 11.86 13.05 -5.21
CA PRO A 5 11.25 14.35 -5.44
C PRO A 5 9.75 14.31 -5.13
N ASN A 6 9.30 15.18 -4.23
CA ASN A 6 7.89 15.41 -3.96
C ASN A 6 7.38 16.49 -4.93
N SER A 7 6.33 16.15 -5.69
CA SER A 7 5.73 17.05 -6.68
C SER A 7 4.95 18.22 -6.06
N GLU A 8 4.53 18.09 -4.81
CA GLU A 8 3.78 19.12 -4.08
C GLU A 8 4.73 20.14 -3.45
N THR A 9 5.76 19.68 -2.75
CA THR A 9 6.70 20.56 -2.03
C THR A 9 7.90 20.98 -2.88
N GLY A 10 8.19 20.26 -3.97
CA GLY A 10 9.40 20.46 -4.78
C GLY A 10 10.69 19.98 -4.09
N CYS A 11 10.59 19.50 -2.85
CA CYS A 11 11.71 19.02 -2.06
C CYS A 11 11.82 17.49 -2.14
N PRO A 12 13.04 16.93 -2.09
CA PRO A 12 13.21 15.50 -2.12
C PRO A 12 12.95 14.90 -0.73
N ASP A 13 11.83 14.19 -0.60
CA ASP A 13 11.38 13.65 0.68
C ASP A 13 12.33 12.55 1.19
N PRO A 14 12.74 12.63 2.47
CA PRO A 14 13.41 11.54 3.15
C PRO A 14 12.49 10.32 3.29
N ALA A 15 12.94 9.16 2.82
CA ALA A 15 12.20 7.92 3.00
C ALA A 15 13.10 6.72 3.34
N LEU A 16 12.52 5.76 4.07
CA LEU A 16 13.19 4.57 4.57
C LEU A 16 12.86 3.35 3.72
N ASN A 17 13.87 2.52 3.47
CA ASN A 17 13.69 1.17 2.96
C ASN A 17 13.93 0.19 4.10
N PHE A 18 12.99 -0.73 4.30
CA PHE A 18 13.18 -1.84 5.21
C PHE A 18 13.72 -3.05 4.43
N SER A 19 14.58 -3.80 5.10
CA SER A 19 14.99 -5.12 4.65
C SER A 19 15.09 -6.05 5.85
N VAL A 20 14.71 -7.30 5.64
CA VAL A 20 14.86 -8.37 6.61
C VAL A 20 16.07 -9.20 6.22
N ILE A 21 16.88 -9.59 7.20
CA ILE A 21 18.07 -10.41 6.97
C ILE A 21 17.65 -11.89 7.05
N PRO A 22 17.92 -12.71 6.02
CA PRO A 22 17.56 -14.12 6.05
C PRO A 22 18.35 -14.88 7.10
N ASN A 23 17.68 -15.80 7.79
CA ASN A 23 18.38 -16.82 8.55
C ASN A 23 19.02 -17.82 7.57
N LEU A 24 20.36 -17.85 7.54
CA LEU A 24 21.14 -18.65 6.59
C LEU A 24 21.12 -20.16 6.89
N SER A 25 20.43 -20.59 7.94
CA SER A 25 20.32 -22.02 8.30
C SER A 25 19.35 -22.81 7.42
N SER A 26 18.56 -22.15 6.56
CA SER A 26 17.59 -22.82 5.67
C SER A 26 17.42 -22.09 4.33
N ASP A 27 17.72 -22.76 3.23
CA ASP A 27 17.53 -22.23 1.86
C ASP A 27 16.07 -21.81 1.58
N PHE A 28 15.12 -22.54 2.17
CA PHE A 28 13.69 -22.22 2.05
C PHE A 28 13.34 -20.90 2.74
N GLN A 29 13.96 -20.61 3.89
CA GLN A 29 13.75 -19.35 4.60
C GLN A 29 14.42 -18.19 3.87
N ALA A 30 15.63 -18.41 3.34
CA ALA A 30 16.34 -17.42 2.54
C ALA A 30 15.50 -16.96 1.34
N LYS A 31 14.91 -17.90 0.58
CA LYS A 31 14.04 -17.57 -0.58
C LYS A 31 12.78 -16.79 -0.20
N LYS A 32 12.21 -17.07 0.97
CA LYS A 32 11.03 -16.32 1.46
C LYS A 32 11.38 -14.91 1.89
N VAL A 33 12.49 -14.74 2.61
CA VAL A 33 12.96 -13.42 3.01
C VAL A 33 13.35 -12.60 1.77
N GLU A 34 13.94 -13.22 0.75
CA GLU A 34 14.16 -12.57 -0.54
C GLU A 34 12.85 -12.09 -1.17
N THR A 35 11.84 -12.97 -1.28
CA THR A 35 10.51 -12.60 -1.82
C THR A 35 9.86 -11.46 -1.01
N PHE A 36 10.01 -11.49 0.30
CA PHE A 36 9.52 -10.46 1.21
C PHE A 36 10.22 -9.12 1.00
N ASN A 37 11.56 -9.12 0.90
CA ASN A 37 12.35 -7.93 0.62
C ASN A 37 12.03 -7.37 -0.78
N THR A 38 11.81 -8.23 -1.77
CA THR A 38 11.32 -7.80 -3.09
C THR A 38 9.97 -7.09 -2.97
N ALA A 39 9.03 -7.65 -2.21
CA ALA A 39 7.75 -7.00 -1.97
C ALA A 39 7.91 -5.65 -1.25
N LEU A 40 8.73 -5.58 -0.20
CA LEU A 40 9.02 -4.33 0.51
C LEU A 40 9.64 -3.26 -0.40
N ASN A 41 10.55 -3.64 -1.29
CA ASN A 41 11.15 -2.72 -2.26
C ASN A 41 10.11 -2.17 -3.26
N HIS A 42 9.04 -2.93 -3.55
CA HIS A 42 7.95 -2.45 -4.38
C HIS A 42 6.97 -1.53 -3.64
N GLN A 43 6.79 -1.70 -2.33
CA GLN A 43 5.89 -0.87 -1.52
C GLN A 43 6.55 0.40 -0.98
N GLY A 44 7.85 0.32 -0.69
CA GLY A 44 8.67 1.43 -0.25
C GLY A 44 9.03 2.42 -1.38
N PRO A 45 9.76 3.49 -1.04
CA PRO A 45 10.26 3.81 0.29
C PRO A 45 9.18 4.42 1.19
N PHE A 46 9.28 4.19 2.50
CA PHE A 46 8.28 4.55 3.51
C PHE A 46 8.60 5.88 4.18
N SER A 47 7.57 6.72 4.36
CA SER A 47 7.67 8.04 4.99
C SER A 47 6.71 8.22 6.16
N VAL A 48 5.71 7.35 6.31
CA VAL A 48 4.75 7.40 7.42
C VAL A 48 4.80 6.09 8.20
N PHE A 49 4.85 6.18 9.52
CA PHE A 49 4.84 5.04 10.44
C PHE A 49 3.76 5.24 11.49
N GLU A 50 2.95 4.23 11.76
CA GLU A 50 1.87 4.32 12.73
C GLU A 50 2.01 3.29 13.83
N THR A 51 1.69 3.71 15.03
CA THR A 51 1.48 2.88 16.21
C THR A 51 0.03 3.05 16.69
N PRO A 52 -0.40 2.33 17.74
CA PRO A 52 -1.70 2.57 18.35
C PRO A 52 -1.86 4.03 18.78
N THR A 53 -0.83 4.63 19.38
CA THR A 53 -0.92 5.95 20.01
C THR A 53 -0.34 7.09 19.18
N LYS A 54 0.56 6.81 18.23
CA LYS A 54 1.29 7.85 17.49
C LYS A 54 1.35 7.58 15.99
N ARG A 55 1.52 8.66 15.24
CA ARG A 55 1.90 8.64 13.82
C ARG A 55 3.17 9.46 13.64
N TYR A 56 4.20 8.84 13.08
CA TYR A 56 5.45 9.46 12.70
C TYR A 56 5.40 9.75 11.21
N VAL A 57 5.59 11.00 10.81
CA VAL A 57 5.61 11.43 9.41
C VAL A 57 6.94 12.08 9.13
N ILE A 58 7.59 11.63 8.08
CA ILE A 58 8.87 12.15 7.63
C ILE A 58 8.65 12.82 6.28
N SER A 59 9.03 14.09 6.16
CA SER A 59 8.83 14.88 4.94
C SER A 59 9.94 15.90 4.78
N SER A 60 10.04 16.50 3.59
CA SER A 60 10.90 17.64 3.31
C SER A 60 10.07 18.79 2.76
N GLU A 61 10.21 19.97 3.36
CA GLU A 61 9.47 21.18 2.97
C GLU A 61 10.43 22.35 2.74
N PRO A 62 10.15 23.23 1.78
CA PRO A 62 10.96 24.41 1.55
C PRO A 62 10.77 25.42 2.69
N ASP A 63 11.87 25.90 3.26
CA ASP A 63 11.83 27.01 4.22
C ASP A 63 11.29 28.27 3.51
N PRO A 64 10.26 28.94 4.07
CA PRO A 64 9.66 30.12 3.45
C PRO A 64 10.60 31.32 3.34
N VAL A 65 11.68 31.35 4.12
CA VAL A 65 12.66 32.44 4.18
C VAL A 65 13.86 32.17 3.27
N THR A 66 14.45 30.97 3.35
CA THR A 66 15.67 30.64 2.59
C THR A 66 15.41 29.92 1.28
N GLY A 67 14.23 29.30 1.13
CA GLY A 67 13.93 28.41 0.00
C GLY A 67 14.68 27.08 0.05
N GLU A 68 15.44 26.81 1.11
CA GLU A 68 16.15 25.53 1.28
C GLU A 68 15.21 24.45 1.79
N CYS A 69 15.36 23.23 1.30
CA CYS A 69 14.57 22.09 1.76
C CYS A 69 15.04 21.65 3.16
N LYS A 70 14.14 21.74 4.14
CA LYS A 70 14.36 21.26 5.49
C LYS A 70 13.63 19.94 5.71
N ASP A 71 14.28 19.00 6.39
CA ASP A 71 13.65 17.74 6.74
C ASP A 71 12.84 17.91 8.02
N HIS A 72 11.65 17.33 8.03
CA HIS A 72 10.70 17.33 9.13
C HIS A 72 10.49 15.91 9.63
N LEU A 73 10.51 15.76 10.95
CA LEU A 73 9.93 14.62 11.63
C LEU A 73 8.76 15.11 12.46
N ARG A 74 7.55 14.76 12.04
CA ARG A 74 6.32 15.08 12.76
C ARG A 74 5.83 13.87 13.53
N VAL A 75 5.61 14.04 14.82
CA VAL A 75 5.04 13.03 15.71
C VAL A 75 3.67 13.52 16.13
N VAL A 76 2.64 12.84 15.61
CA VAL A 76 1.24 13.14 15.90
C VAL A 76 0.75 12.17 16.95
N ASP A 77 0.37 12.68 18.11
CA ASP A 77 -0.33 11.91 19.13
C ASP A 77 -1.79 11.72 18.70
N LYS A 78 -2.25 10.48 18.57
CA LYS A 78 -3.56 10.13 18.02
C LYS A 78 -4.70 10.34 19.03
N GLU A 79 -4.39 10.32 20.32
CA GLU A 79 -5.40 10.52 21.37
C GLU A 79 -5.69 12.01 21.56
N THR A 80 -4.64 12.83 21.58
CA THR A 80 -4.72 14.27 21.86
C THR A 80 -4.77 15.12 20.59
N GLY A 81 -4.33 14.59 19.45
CA GLY A 81 -4.14 15.34 18.21
C GLY A 81 -2.95 16.31 18.23
N LYS A 82 -2.13 16.29 19.30
CA LYS A 82 -0.96 17.17 19.40
C LYS A 82 0.11 16.74 18.39
N VAL A 83 0.66 17.71 17.68
CA VAL A 83 1.75 17.51 16.72
C VAL A 83 3.05 18.08 17.28
N GLU A 84 4.07 17.24 17.38
CA GLU A 84 5.43 17.65 17.69
C GLU A 84 6.24 17.59 16.40
N ASP A 85 6.70 18.75 15.93
CA ASP A 85 7.45 18.87 14.67
C ASP A 85 8.92 19.17 14.97
N TYR A 86 9.79 18.23 14.62
CA TYR A 86 11.24 18.36 14.72
C TYR A 86 11.78 18.73 13.34
N VAL A 87 12.37 19.92 13.23
CA VAL A 87 12.92 20.44 11.97
C VAL A 87 14.44 20.40 12.02
N GLY A 88 15.07 19.77 11.03
CA GLY A 88 16.52 19.64 11.00
C GLY A 88 17.03 18.74 9.88
N THR A 89 18.17 18.11 10.12
CA THR A 89 18.80 17.18 9.17
C THR A 89 18.55 15.75 9.59
N ILE A 90 17.90 14.96 8.73
CA ILE A 90 17.67 13.54 8.98
C ILE A 90 18.84 12.72 8.43
N THR A 91 19.39 11.87 9.30
CA THR A 91 20.50 10.96 9.00
C THR A 91 20.10 9.53 9.31
N PRO A 92 20.34 8.56 8.41
CA PRO A 92 20.04 7.17 8.68
C PRO A 92 21.02 6.60 9.71
N THR A 93 20.52 5.75 10.60
CA THR A 93 21.30 4.95 11.55
C THR A 93 21.09 3.46 11.25
N PRO A 94 21.95 2.55 11.74
CA PRO A 94 21.76 1.11 11.55
C PRO A 94 20.41 0.58 12.08
N GLU A 95 19.85 1.25 13.08
CA GLU A 95 18.61 0.85 13.76
C GLU A 95 17.42 1.75 13.35
N GLY A 96 17.61 2.77 12.52
CA GLY A 96 16.53 3.68 12.13
C GLY A 96 17.01 5.03 11.61
N LEU A 97 16.59 6.11 12.27
CA LEU A 97 16.86 7.49 11.84
C LEU A 97 17.19 8.38 13.02
N LYS A 98 18.08 9.34 12.77
CA LYS A 98 18.38 10.41 13.71
C LYS A 98 18.16 11.76 13.04
N ILE A 99 17.34 12.60 13.67
CA ILE A 99 17.18 14.00 13.30
C ILE A 99 18.03 14.87 14.22
N THR A 100 18.85 15.75 13.63
CA THR A 100 19.58 16.79 14.36
C THR A 100 18.91 18.12 14.08
N THR A 101 18.28 18.69 15.09
CA THR A 101 17.57 19.97 15.00
C THR A 101 18.54 21.15 15.01
N GLU A 102 18.09 22.32 14.57
CA GLU A 102 18.95 23.53 14.47
C GLU A 102 19.53 23.98 15.82
N ASP A 103 18.85 23.67 16.93
CA ASP A 103 19.32 23.93 18.29
C ASP A 103 20.38 22.91 18.77
N GLY A 104 20.78 21.98 17.90
CA GLY A 104 21.78 20.94 18.18
C GLY A 104 21.24 19.75 18.97
N LYS A 105 19.94 19.70 19.29
CA LYS A 105 19.33 18.51 19.89
C LYS A 105 19.26 17.38 18.88
N GLN A 106 19.39 16.16 19.39
CA GLN A 106 19.32 14.94 18.58
C GLN A 106 18.12 14.15 19.05
N HIS A 107 17.28 13.78 18.09
CA HIS A 107 16.17 12.87 18.31
C HIS A 107 16.36 11.63 17.44
N GLU A 108 16.19 10.44 18.01
CA GLU A 108 16.42 9.16 17.35
C GLU A 108 15.14 8.32 17.34
N ILE A 109 14.73 7.91 16.14
CA ILE A 109 13.72 6.90 15.91
C ILE A 109 14.43 5.58 15.64
N LYS A 110 14.16 4.59 16.49
CA LYS A 110 14.64 3.22 16.35
C LYS A 110 13.51 2.30 15.93
N PHE A 111 13.78 1.46 14.95
CA PHE A 111 12.97 0.34 14.54
C PHE A 111 13.63 -0.94 15.05
N SER A 112 12.86 -1.77 15.74
CA SER A 112 13.34 -3.03 16.29
C SER A 112 12.32 -4.12 16.06
N GLU A 113 12.74 -5.37 16.21
CA GLU A 113 11.86 -6.52 16.11
C GLU A 113 12.00 -7.34 17.39
N LYS A 114 10.88 -7.83 17.90
CA LYS A 114 10.85 -8.81 18.98
C LYS A 114 9.84 -9.89 18.63
N ASP A 115 10.30 -11.13 18.54
CA ASP A 115 9.47 -12.31 18.26
C ASP A 115 8.62 -12.17 16.96
N GLY A 116 9.17 -11.54 15.90
CA GLY A 116 8.43 -11.28 14.66
C GLY A 116 7.58 -10.00 14.66
N ALA A 117 7.41 -9.36 15.81
CA ALA A 117 6.61 -8.14 15.96
C ALA A 117 7.50 -6.88 15.83
N PRO A 118 7.12 -5.91 14.98
CA PRO A 118 7.87 -4.67 14.80
C PRO A 118 7.59 -3.67 15.92
N PHE A 119 8.62 -2.97 16.37
CA PHE A 119 8.49 -1.89 17.34
C PHE A 119 9.19 -0.65 16.84
N VAL A 120 8.60 0.51 17.13
CA VAL A 120 9.20 1.83 16.93
C VAL A 120 9.38 2.52 18.28
N GLN A 121 10.49 3.24 18.43
CA GLN A 121 10.85 3.94 19.66
C GLN A 121 11.43 5.31 19.30
N LEU A 122 10.98 6.37 19.99
CA LEU A 122 11.54 7.73 19.88
C LEU A 122 12.25 8.10 21.19
N ASP A 123 13.51 8.52 21.13
CA ASP A 123 14.25 9.17 22.24
C ASP A 123 14.25 8.42 23.58
N GLY A 124 14.33 7.09 23.54
CA GLY A 124 14.33 6.26 24.75
C GLY A 124 12.96 6.06 25.40
N ASN A 125 11.88 6.57 24.80
CA ASN A 125 10.50 6.28 25.23
C ASN A 125 10.20 4.77 25.19
N LYS A 126 9.09 4.33 25.77
CA LYS A 126 8.69 2.92 25.67
C LYS A 126 8.50 2.53 24.19
N PRO A 127 9.11 1.43 23.70
CA PRO A 127 8.86 0.93 22.36
C PRO A 127 7.37 0.60 22.17
N GLU A 128 6.83 1.01 21.04
CA GLU A 128 5.44 0.79 20.65
C GLU A 128 5.36 -0.10 19.42
N LEU A 129 4.35 -0.96 19.36
CA LEU A 129 4.13 -1.83 18.21
C LEU A 129 3.87 -0.98 16.96
N LEU A 130 4.65 -1.21 15.90
CA LEU A 130 4.42 -0.59 14.60
C LEU A 130 3.25 -1.33 13.91
N THR A 131 2.13 -0.66 13.76
CA THR A 131 0.92 -1.25 13.14
C THR A 131 0.89 -1.03 11.65
N SER A 132 1.51 0.04 11.14
CA SER A 132 1.66 0.22 9.70
C SER A 132 2.83 1.11 9.31
N ALA A 133 3.36 0.90 8.11
CA ALA A 133 4.26 1.80 7.42
C ALA A 133 3.67 2.14 6.03
N GLN A 134 3.63 3.41 5.66
CA GLN A 134 3.10 3.85 4.36
C GLN A 134 4.19 4.58 3.58
N GLY A 135 4.25 4.27 2.30
CA GLY A 135 5.17 4.84 1.33
C GLY A 135 4.41 5.27 0.08
N LYS A 136 5.17 5.79 -0.89
CA LYS A 136 4.59 6.30 -2.15
C LYS A 136 3.87 5.22 -2.96
N ASN A 137 4.35 3.97 -2.88
CA ASN A 137 3.87 2.89 -3.74
C ASN A 137 2.86 1.97 -3.03
N GLY A 138 2.76 2.06 -1.69
CA GLY A 138 1.77 1.34 -0.91
C GLY A 138 1.98 1.40 0.58
N ALA A 139 1.29 0.50 1.26
CA ALA A 139 1.28 0.40 2.70
C ALA A 139 1.62 -1.02 3.12
N PHE A 140 2.18 -1.11 4.32
CA PHE A 140 2.54 -2.33 4.97
C PHE A 140 1.91 -2.30 6.35
N TYR A 141 1.15 -3.33 6.73
CA TYR A 141 0.50 -3.36 8.03
C TYR A 141 0.74 -4.68 8.77
N TYR A 142 0.78 -4.58 10.09
CA TYR A 142 1.01 -5.70 11.00
C TYR A 142 -0.26 -6.01 11.78
N ASP A 143 -0.74 -7.25 11.67
CA ASP A 143 -1.84 -7.80 12.45
C ASP A 143 -1.26 -8.49 13.70
N PRO A 144 -1.39 -7.89 14.90
CA PRO A 144 -0.87 -8.46 16.13
C PRO A 144 -1.58 -9.73 16.58
N GLU A 145 -2.83 -9.95 16.18
CA GLU A 145 -3.60 -11.13 16.59
C GLU A 145 -3.12 -12.37 15.84
N LYS A 146 -2.80 -12.20 14.55
CA LYS A 146 -2.30 -13.29 13.70
C LYS A 146 -0.78 -13.38 13.67
N GLY A 147 -0.08 -12.31 14.08
CA GLY A 147 1.36 -12.15 13.93
C GLY A 147 1.78 -12.09 12.46
N LEU A 148 0.94 -11.51 11.61
CA LEU A 148 1.11 -11.48 10.16
C LEU A 148 1.28 -10.05 9.67
N TRP A 149 2.16 -9.89 8.71
CA TRP A 149 2.32 -8.69 7.92
C TRP A 149 1.57 -8.82 6.60
N PHE A 150 1.13 -7.69 6.09
CA PHE A 150 0.40 -7.62 4.84
C PHE A 150 0.86 -6.40 4.06
N ALA A 151 1.06 -6.60 2.76
CA ALA A 151 1.35 -5.53 1.82
C ALA A 151 0.09 -5.16 1.03
N GLU A 152 -0.24 -3.88 1.01
CA GLU A 152 -1.32 -3.30 0.22
C GLU A 152 -0.75 -2.28 -0.76
N ASN A 153 -1.12 -2.40 -2.05
CA ASN A 153 -0.72 -1.41 -3.06
C ASN A 153 -1.53 -0.11 -2.87
N ALA A 154 -0.88 1.05 -2.98
CA ALA A 154 -1.49 2.38 -2.79
C ALA A 154 -2.66 2.70 -3.75
N ASN A 155 -2.81 1.93 -4.83
CA ASN A 155 -3.89 2.10 -5.80
C ASN A 155 -5.26 1.55 -5.35
N LEU A 156 -5.35 0.93 -4.17
CA LEU A 156 -6.62 0.47 -3.59
C LEU A 156 -7.13 1.51 -2.58
N LEU A 157 -7.91 2.48 -3.06
CA LEU A 157 -8.79 3.32 -2.23
C LEU A 157 -9.82 2.47 -1.47
N PRO A 158 -10.51 3.04 -0.47
CA PRO A 158 -10.13 3.22 0.93
C PRO A 158 -10.53 2.03 1.82
N LEU A 159 -9.63 1.60 2.71
CA LEU A 159 -9.83 0.96 4.04
C LEU A 159 -11.19 0.27 4.36
N ALA A 160 -11.79 -0.50 3.45
CA ALA A 160 -12.82 -1.46 3.84
C ALA A 160 -12.12 -2.75 4.24
N GLU A 161 -12.46 -3.29 5.42
CA GLU A 161 -11.91 -4.56 5.91
C GLU A 161 -11.97 -5.71 4.88
N ALA A 162 -12.94 -5.64 3.96
CA ALA A 162 -13.10 -6.59 2.86
C ALA A 162 -11.96 -6.58 1.82
N PHE A 163 -11.10 -5.55 1.78
CA PHE A 163 -9.95 -5.49 0.85
C PHE A 163 -8.61 -5.82 1.51
N ARG A 164 -8.59 -6.09 2.82
CA ARG A 164 -7.37 -6.47 3.58
C ARG A 164 -6.80 -7.84 3.19
N GLU A 165 -7.46 -8.60 2.33
CA GLU A 165 -6.97 -9.92 1.93
C GLU A 165 -5.87 -9.78 0.85
N GLY A 166 -4.65 -9.48 1.32
CA GLY A 166 -3.41 -9.46 0.55
C GLY A 166 -2.48 -10.65 0.87
N LEU A 167 -1.22 -10.59 0.44
CA LEU A 167 -0.20 -11.58 0.81
C LEU A 167 0.06 -11.50 2.32
N ALA A 168 -0.32 -12.53 3.06
CA ALA A 168 -0.13 -12.60 4.50
C ALA A 168 1.23 -13.25 4.82
N ALA A 169 2.15 -12.51 5.42
CA ALA A 169 3.50 -12.94 5.76
C ALA A 169 3.71 -13.01 7.28
N LYS A 170 3.92 -14.20 7.84
CA LYS A 170 4.29 -14.43 9.25
C LYS A 170 5.79 -14.34 9.44
N VAL A 171 6.25 -13.89 10.60
CA VAL A 171 7.59 -14.24 11.11
C VAL A 171 7.40 -14.92 12.47
N GLY A 172 7.88 -16.16 12.60
CA GLY A 172 7.75 -16.97 13.82
C GLY A 172 8.82 -16.63 14.88
N PRO A 173 8.65 -17.09 16.13
CA PRO A 173 9.61 -16.86 17.22
C PRO A 173 11.04 -17.37 16.98
N GLY A 174 11.25 -18.20 15.95
CA GLY A 174 12.56 -18.67 15.48
C GLY A 174 13.16 -17.88 14.31
N GLY A 175 12.54 -16.77 13.89
CA GLY A 175 12.91 -16.03 12.68
C GLY A 175 12.35 -16.63 11.38
N ASP A 176 11.43 -17.59 11.49
CA ASP A 176 10.86 -18.30 10.36
C ASP A 176 9.80 -17.43 9.65
N ALA A 177 10.11 -16.93 8.45
CA ALA A 177 9.12 -16.22 7.65
C ALA A 177 8.17 -17.20 6.90
N SER A 178 6.86 -16.95 6.85
CA SER A 178 5.91 -17.71 6.03
C SER A 178 4.89 -16.80 5.33
N ALA A 179 4.94 -16.72 4.00
CA ALA A 179 3.94 -15.99 3.22
C ALA A 179 2.89 -16.95 2.63
N SER A 180 1.61 -16.65 2.80
CA SER A 180 0.48 -17.33 2.15
C SER A 180 -0.48 -16.30 1.58
N ALA A 181 -0.90 -16.49 0.33
CA ALA A 181 -2.04 -15.77 -0.21
C ALA A 181 -3.32 -16.33 0.43
N GLN A 182 -3.99 -15.55 1.27
CA GLN A 182 -5.30 -15.92 1.83
C GLN A 182 -6.33 -14.88 1.40
N GLY A 183 -7.40 -15.35 0.77
CA GLY A 183 -8.70 -14.68 0.78
C GLY A 183 -9.20 -14.08 -0.53
N ASN A 184 -8.37 -13.41 -1.34
CA ASN A 184 -8.93 -12.66 -2.47
C ASN A 184 -9.21 -13.53 -3.71
N VAL A 185 -10.50 -13.68 -4.05
CA VAL A 185 -11.03 -14.36 -5.25
C VAL A 185 -10.80 -13.58 -6.56
N LEU A 186 -10.13 -12.43 -6.49
CA LEU A 186 -9.57 -11.74 -7.66
C LEU A 186 -8.08 -12.01 -7.78
N ASN A 187 -7.74 -13.30 -7.86
CA ASN A 187 -6.46 -13.72 -8.38
C ASN A 187 -6.46 -13.41 -9.89
N LEU A 188 -6.01 -12.21 -10.27
CA LEU A 188 -5.53 -11.97 -11.63
C LEU A 188 -4.31 -12.85 -11.82
N ASN A 189 -4.56 -14.09 -12.22
CA ASN A 189 -3.57 -15.09 -12.51
C ASN A 189 -2.83 -14.67 -13.79
N VAL A 190 -1.82 -13.81 -13.63
CA VAL A 190 -0.87 -13.49 -14.70
C VAL A 190 0.19 -14.58 -14.69
N GLY A 191 -0.13 -15.75 -15.24
CA GLY A 191 0.84 -16.84 -15.35
C GLY A 191 0.28 -18.19 -15.80
N ASN A 192 0.82 -18.66 -16.93
CA ASN A 192 0.72 -19.98 -17.56
C ASN A 192 -0.62 -20.42 -18.17
N LYS A 193 -0.60 -20.40 -19.52
CA LYS A 193 -1.39 -21.26 -20.40
C LYS A 193 -1.19 -22.71 -19.95
N ASP A 194 -2.23 -23.28 -19.37
CA ASP A 194 -2.60 -24.71 -19.39
C ASP A 194 -3.44 -24.97 -18.14
N ASP A 195 -4.73 -24.61 -18.17
CA ASP A 195 -5.76 -25.33 -17.40
C ASP A 195 -7.18 -24.83 -17.75
N ASN A 196 -8.03 -25.79 -18.15
CA ASN A 196 -9.40 -25.61 -18.65
C ASN A 196 -10.40 -25.31 -17.52
N ASN A 197 -10.35 -24.10 -16.95
CA ASN A 197 -11.41 -23.62 -16.05
C ASN A 197 -12.30 -22.57 -16.73
N LEU A 198 -13.61 -22.86 -16.72
CA LEU A 198 -14.71 -22.25 -17.48
C LEU A 198 -15.05 -20.78 -17.15
N LEU A 199 -14.19 -20.10 -16.39
CA LEU A 199 -14.35 -18.69 -15.99
C LEU A 199 -13.08 -17.85 -16.24
N ASN A 200 -12.17 -18.32 -17.09
CA ASN A 200 -11.08 -17.50 -17.60
C ASN A 200 -11.53 -16.86 -18.92
N LEU A 201 -12.34 -15.80 -18.83
CA LEU A 201 -12.62 -14.97 -20.00
C LEU A 201 -11.41 -14.07 -20.21
N PRO A 202 -10.60 -14.25 -21.29
CA PRO A 202 -9.59 -13.27 -21.64
C PRO A 202 -10.32 -11.94 -21.89
N SER A 203 -9.93 -10.90 -21.16
CA SER A 203 -10.62 -9.61 -21.20
C SER A 203 -10.62 -8.96 -22.59
N LEU A 204 -9.80 -9.47 -23.53
CA LEU A 204 -9.95 -9.28 -24.97
C LEU A 204 -9.43 -10.53 -25.73
N PRO A 205 -10.08 -10.94 -26.84
CA PRO A 205 -9.49 -11.89 -27.78
C PRO A 205 -8.18 -11.33 -28.37
N GLU A 206 -7.09 -12.11 -28.35
CA GLU A 206 -5.84 -11.75 -29.04
C GLU A 206 -6.01 -11.68 -30.57
N ASN A 207 -7.04 -12.34 -31.10
CA ASN A 207 -7.34 -12.35 -32.53
C ASN A 207 -8.19 -11.11 -32.92
N PRO A 208 -7.67 -10.19 -33.75
CA PRO A 208 -8.37 -8.96 -34.12
C PRO A 208 -9.71 -9.20 -34.81
N VAL A 209 -9.87 -10.34 -35.50
CA VAL A 209 -11.14 -10.72 -36.15
C VAL A 209 -12.20 -11.10 -35.11
N ALA A 210 -11.80 -11.77 -34.03
CA ALA A 210 -12.71 -12.13 -32.94
C ALA A 210 -13.15 -10.90 -32.14
N VAL A 211 -12.25 -9.93 -31.93
CA VAL A 211 -12.58 -8.63 -31.33
C VAL A 211 -13.59 -7.87 -32.19
N ALA A 212 -13.35 -7.80 -33.51
CA ALA A 212 -14.26 -7.13 -34.43
C ALA A 212 -15.67 -7.77 -34.41
N LEU A 213 -15.75 -9.10 -34.37
CA LEU A 213 -17.02 -9.82 -34.23
C LEU A 213 -17.73 -9.53 -32.91
N PHE A 214 -17.00 -9.51 -31.79
CA PHE A 214 -17.56 -9.21 -30.48
C PHE A 214 -18.14 -7.79 -30.41
N VAL A 215 -17.39 -6.80 -30.92
CA VAL A 215 -17.86 -5.41 -31.00
C VAL A 215 -19.08 -5.29 -31.91
N ALA A 216 -19.08 -5.96 -33.07
CA ALA A 216 -20.23 -5.98 -33.97
C ALA A 216 -21.48 -6.58 -33.28
N MET A 217 -21.31 -7.65 -32.50
CA MET A 217 -22.40 -8.31 -31.79
C MET A 217 -22.98 -7.41 -30.68
N LEU A 218 -22.13 -6.65 -29.99
CA LEU A 218 -22.56 -5.64 -29.02
C LEU A 218 -23.37 -4.51 -29.67
N VAL A 219 -22.89 -3.98 -30.80
CA VAL A 219 -23.59 -2.91 -31.54
C VAL A 219 -24.95 -3.39 -32.04
N VAL A 220 -25.05 -4.61 -32.59
CA VAL A 220 -26.31 -5.21 -33.04
C VAL A 220 -27.28 -5.40 -31.86
N SER A 221 -26.78 -5.86 -30.72
CA SER A 221 -27.58 -6.02 -29.50
C SER A 221 -28.15 -4.68 -29.02
N PHE A 222 -27.33 -3.63 -29.04
CA PHE A 222 -27.76 -2.27 -28.69
C PHE A 222 -28.82 -1.73 -29.65
N ALA A 223 -28.62 -1.90 -30.95
CA ALA A 223 -29.58 -1.48 -31.97
C ALA A 223 -30.92 -2.23 -31.85
N PHE A 224 -30.87 -3.53 -31.51
CA PHE A 224 -32.07 -4.35 -31.29
C PHE A 224 -32.87 -3.88 -30.06
N VAL A 225 -32.18 -3.57 -28.95
CA VAL A 225 -32.83 -3.03 -27.74
C VAL A 225 -33.44 -1.66 -28.00
N GLN A 226 -32.76 -0.78 -28.76
CA GLN A 226 -33.30 0.54 -29.08
C GLN A 226 -34.52 0.47 -30.02
N ARG A 227 -34.54 -0.44 -30.99
CA ARG A 227 -35.73 -0.66 -31.85
C ARG A 227 -36.96 -1.08 -31.05
N ARG A 228 -36.80 -1.89 -30.00
CA ARG A 228 -37.91 -2.30 -29.14
C ARG A 228 -38.52 -1.16 -28.31
N LYS A 229 -37.73 -0.14 -27.97
CA LYS A 229 -38.23 1.04 -27.24
C LYS A 229 -39.03 2.01 -28.11
N TRP A 230 -38.99 1.85 -29.43
CA TRP A 230 -39.63 2.75 -30.40
C TRP A 230 -40.93 2.17 -31.01
N VAL A 231 -41.65 1.35 -30.24
CA VAL A 231 -43.05 1.03 -30.57
C VAL A 231 -43.92 2.14 -29.97
N PRO A 232 -44.47 3.08 -30.76
CA PRO A 232 -45.35 4.10 -30.23
C PRO A 232 -46.58 3.42 -29.63
N LYS A 233 -46.87 3.69 -28.35
CA LYS A 233 -48.14 3.29 -27.73
C LYS A 233 -49.27 3.94 -28.54
N SER A 234 -49.99 3.14 -29.33
CA SER A 234 -51.28 3.54 -29.87
C SER A 234 -52.21 3.86 -28.69
N GLY A 235 -52.51 5.14 -28.50
CA GLY A 235 -53.38 5.61 -27.44
C GLY A 235 -54.81 5.04 -27.60
N PRO A 236 -55.53 4.80 -26.50
CA PRO A 236 -56.89 4.27 -26.56
C PRO A 236 -57.82 5.27 -27.24
N GLY A 237 -58.59 4.77 -28.22
CA GLY A 237 -59.57 5.52 -28.99
C GLY A 237 -60.63 6.16 -28.10
N ASN A 238 -60.87 7.45 -28.37
CA ASN A 238 -61.89 8.27 -27.73
C ASN A 238 -63.26 7.83 -28.27
N ASN A 239 -64.04 7.08 -27.48
CA ASN A 239 -65.44 6.77 -27.80
C ASN A 239 -66.29 8.02 -27.53
N THR A 240 -66.75 8.65 -28.61
CA THR A 240 -67.74 9.71 -28.61
C THR A 240 -69.12 9.16 -28.24
N ALA A 241 -69.72 9.77 -27.21
CA ALA A 241 -71.12 9.63 -26.88
C ALA A 241 -72.01 10.31 -27.94
N LYS A 242 -73.08 9.61 -28.33
CA LYS A 242 -74.38 10.19 -28.71
C LYS A 242 -75.47 9.19 -28.34
#